data_AF-A0A5E7T6K1-F1
#
_entry.id   AF-A0A5E7T6K1-F1
#
_cell.length_a   1.000
_cell.length_b   1.000
_cell.length_c   1.000
_cell.angle_alpha   90.00
_cell.angle_beta   90.00
_cell.angle_gamma   90.00
#
_symmetry.space_group_name_H-M   'P 1'
#
loop_
_entity.id
_entity.type
_entity.pdbx_description
1 polymer ?
#
loop_
_entity_poly.entity_id
_entity_poly.type
_entity_poly.pdbx_seq_one_letter_code
_entity_poly.pdbx_strand_id
1 'polypeptide(L)'
;MIGAVSGYTFCSDMISTISGQAFCSDMIGAVSGYTFCSDMISTISGQAFCSDMIGAVSGYTFCSDMIGTVSSQAFCPDMIGTVSGYTFCPDMIGTISSQAFCPDMIGTVSGYTFCPDMIGTISSQAFCSDMIGTVSGYTFCPDMIGAVSGYTFCSDMISTISGQAFCSDMIGAVSGYTFCPDMIGTVSSKAFCPDMIGTVSGYTFCPDMIGTISSQAFCSDMIGAVSGYTFCSDMISTISGQAFCSDMIGTVSGHLTRAMLSTASR
;
A
#
# COMPACT_ATOMS: atom_id res chain seq x y z
N MET A 1 -6.11 -47.82 0.46
CA MET A 1 -6.24 -48.40 -0.91
C MET A 1 -5.05 -47.96 -1.76
N ILE A 2 -4.43 -48.84 -2.55
CA ILE A 2 -3.27 -48.52 -3.41
C ILE A 2 -3.59 -48.86 -4.86
N GLY A 3 -3.41 -47.92 -5.80
CA GLY A 3 -3.59 -48.14 -7.24
C GLY A 3 -4.30 -46.99 -7.97
N ALA A 4 -4.74 -47.21 -9.21
CA ALA A 4 -5.59 -46.28 -9.94
C ALA A 4 -7.06 -46.63 -9.72
N VAL A 5 -7.90 -45.63 -9.42
CA VAL A 5 -9.33 -45.82 -9.14
C VAL A 5 -10.15 -44.92 -10.05
N SER A 6 -11.22 -45.47 -10.63
CA SER A 6 -12.16 -44.72 -11.47
C SER A 6 -13.56 -44.81 -10.86
N GLY A 7 -14.26 -43.68 -10.79
CA GLY A 7 -15.62 -43.59 -10.26
C GLY A 7 -15.67 -43.09 -8.80
N TYR A 8 -16.59 -43.65 -8.01
CA TYR A 8 -16.84 -43.25 -6.62
C TYR A 8 -16.06 -44.14 -5.67
N THR A 9 -15.31 -43.55 -4.74
CA THR A 9 -14.49 -44.30 -3.79
C THR A 9 -14.65 -43.80 -2.36
N PHE A 10 -14.79 -44.75 -1.43
CA PHE A 10 -14.82 -44.52 0.01
C PHE A 10 -13.75 -45.37 0.69
N CYS A 11 -12.92 -44.75 1.53
CA CYS A 11 -11.93 -45.47 2.35
C CYS A 11 -11.49 -44.62 3.53
N SER A 12 -10.87 -45.22 4.55
CA SER A 12 -10.15 -44.44 5.57
C SER A 12 -8.94 -43.76 4.93
N ASP A 13 -7.99 -44.57 4.45
CA ASP A 13 -6.71 -44.06 3.97
C ASP A 13 -6.47 -44.46 2.52
N MET A 14 -5.94 -43.52 1.74
CA MET A 14 -5.76 -43.68 0.30
C MET A 14 -4.39 -43.22 -0.18
N ILE A 15 -3.74 -44.06 -0.98
CA ILE A 15 -2.54 -43.70 -1.74
C ILE A 15 -2.79 -44.07 -3.21
N SER A 16 -3.30 -43.14 -4.02
CA SER A 16 -3.85 -43.50 -5.32
C SER A 16 -3.87 -42.36 -6.34
N THR A 17 -4.10 -42.72 -7.60
CA THR A 17 -4.55 -41.78 -8.63
C THR A 17 -6.02 -42.02 -8.92
N ILE A 18 -6.84 -40.97 -8.85
CA ILE A 18 -8.29 -41.08 -8.93
C ILE A 18 -8.82 -40.26 -10.10
N SER A 19 -9.70 -40.86 -10.88
CA SER A 19 -10.54 -40.15 -11.85
C SER A 19 -12.00 -40.31 -11.41
N GLY A 20 -12.58 -39.31 -10.75
CA GLY A 20 -13.94 -39.38 -10.22
C GLY A 20 -14.12 -38.69 -8.88
N GLN A 21 -14.86 -39.33 -7.98
CA GLN A 21 -15.16 -38.78 -6.65
C GLN A 21 -14.51 -39.61 -5.56
N ALA A 22 -13.87 -38.94 -4.60
CA ALA A 22 -13.18 -39.59 -3.50
C ALA A 22 -13.62 -39.01 -2.16
N PHE A 23 -13.95 -39.93 -1.24
CA PHE A 23 -14.30 -39.64 0.15
C PHE A 23 -13.37 -40.43 1.06
N CYS A 24 -12.54 -39.73 1.83
CA CYS A 24 -11.59 -40.39 2.71
C CYS A 24 -11.30 -39.63 4.00
N SER A 25 -10.62 -40.27 4.95
CA SER A 25 -9.99 -39.53 6.05
C SER A 25 -8.69 -38.92 5.53
N ASP A 26 -7.79 -39.77 5.02
CA ASP A 26 -6.46 -39.36 4.60
C ASP A 26 -6.20 -39.71 3.13
N MET A 27 -5.71 -38.73 2.35
CA MET A 27 -5.30 -38.93 0.97
C MET A 27 -3.85 -38.55 0.72
N ILE A 28 -3.15 -39.40 -0.02
CA ILE A 28 -1.91 -39.04 -0.72
C ILE A 28 -2.06 -39.40 -2.20
N GLY A 29 -1.89 -38.45 -3.10
CA GLY A 29 -1.81 -38.77 -4.54
C GLY A 29 -2.35 -37.71 -5.48
N ALA A 30 -3.10 -38.14 -6.49
CA ALA A 30 -3.60 -37.23 -7.52
C ALA A 30 -5.07 -37.49 -7.84
N VAL A 31 -5.86 -36.44 -7.95
CA VAL A 31 -7.29 -36.54 -8.26
C VAL A 31 -7.65 -35.67 -9.46
N SER A 32 -8.34 -36.26 -10.43
CA SER A 32 -9.09 -35.55 -11.44
C SER A 32 -10.58 -35.69 -11.13
N GLY A 33 -11.18 -34.67 -10.51
CA GLY A 33 -12.58 -34.69 -10.09
C GLY A 33 -12.83 -34.04 -8.73
N TYR A 34 -13.69 -34.64 -7.91
CA TYR A 34 -14.13 -34.08 -6.63
C TYR A 34 -13.56 -34.89 -5.47
N THR A 35 -12.99 -34.20 -4.49
CA THR A 35 -12.39 -34.85 -3.31
C THR A 35 -12.94 -34.24 -2.03
N PHE A 36 -13.35 -35.10 -1.10
CA PHE A 36 -13.68 -34.75 0.26
C PHE A 36 -12.84 -35.61 1.19
N CYS A 37 -11.80 -35.05 1.82
CA CYS A 37 -11.03 -35.77 2.82
C CYS A 37 -10.65 -34.86 3.98
N SER A 38 -10.41 -35.42 5.17
CA SER A 38 -9.91 -34.63 6.29
C SER A 38 -8.53 -34.06 5.96
N ASP A 39 -7.58 -34.94 5.61
CA ASP A 39 -6.19 -34.57 5.36
C ASP A 39 -5.76 -34.98 3.95
N MET A 40 -5.07 -34.10 3.24
CA MET A 40 -4.63 -34.35 1.87
C MET A 40 -3.19 -33.92 1.61
N ILE A 41 -2.41 -34.82 0.99
CA ILE A 41 -1.14 -34.51 0.32
C ILE A 41 -1.31 -34.83 -1.16
N SER A 42 -1.83 -33.88 -1.93
CA SER A 42 -2.39 -34.20 -3.25
C SER A 42 -2.23 -33.12 -4.31
N THR A 43 -2.21 -33.56 -5.57
CA THR A 43 -2.47 -32.69 -6.73
C THR A 43 -3.88 -32.93 -7.24
N ILE A 44 -4.71 -31.89 -7.30
CA ILE A 44 -6.13 -32.00 -7.66
C ILE A 44 -6.41 -31.13 -8.88
N SER A 45 -7.01 -31.73 -9.90
CA SER A 45 -7.66 -31.03 -11.00
C SER A 45 -9.16 -31.16 -10.81
N GLY A 46 -9.81 -30.12 -10.31
CA GLY A 46 -11.23 -30.16 -9.95
C GLY A 46 -11.54 -29.46 -8.62
N GLN A 47 -12.27 -30.14 -7.73
CA GLN A 47 -12.71 -29.56 -6.45
C GLN A 47 -12.15 -30.32 -5.26
N ALA A 48 -11.72 -29.57 -4.26
CA ALA A 48 -11.15 -30.06 -3.02
C ALA A 48 -11.89 -29.49 -1.81
N PHE A 49 -12.33 -30.38 -0.93
CA PHE A 49 -12.92 -30.06 0.37
C PHE A 49 -12.12 -30.79 1.45
N CYS A 50 -11.52 -30.05 2.38
CA CYS A 50 -10.75 -30.65 3.46
C CYS A 50 -10.66 -29.86 4.75
N SER A 51 -10.10 -30.49 5.78
CA SER A 51 -9.55 -29.76 6.90
C SER A 51 -8.17 -29.25 6.48
N ASP A 52 -7.24 -30.14 6.17
CA ASP A 52 -5.84 -29.79 5.93
C ASP A 52 -5.38 -30.24 4.53
N MET A 53 -4.71 -29.35 3.80
CA MET A 53 -4.08 -29.69 2.53
C MET A 53 -2.63 -29.24 2.42
N ILE A 54 -1.79 -30.15 1.93
CA ILE A 54 -0.50 -29.83 1.33
C ILE A 54 -0.54 -30.21 -0.15
N GLY A 55 -0.40 -29.26 -1.06
CA GLY A 55 -0.30 -29.60 -2.49
C GLY A 55 -0.80 -28.52 -3.45
N ALA A 56 -1.39 -28.97 -4.55
CA ALA A 56 -1.78 -28.08 -5.65
C ALA A 56 -3.20 -28.37 -6.12
N VAL A 57 -4.00 -27.33 -6.29
CA VAL A 57 -5.37 -27.42 -6.80
C VAL A 57 -5.54 -26.55 -8.04
N SER A 58 -5.77 -27.20 -9.17
CA SER A 58 -6.30 -26.55 -10.37
C SER A 58 -7.81 -26.61 -10.36
N GLY A 59 -8.42 -25.67 -9.64
CA GLY A 59 -9.87 -25.53 -9.53
C GLY A 59 -10.29 -24.90 -8.20
N TYR A 60 -11.35 -25.43 -7.60
CA TYR A 60 -11.95 -24.87 -6.38
C TYR A 60 -11.42 -25.57 -5.15
N THR A 61 -11.00 -24.78 -4.15
CA THR A 61 -10.55 -25.28 -2.85
C THR A 61 -11.38 -24.68 -1.73
N PHE A 62 -11.87 -25.55 -0.86
CA PHE A 62 -12.40 -25.20 0.45
C PHE A 62 -11.65 -26.04 1.49
N CYS A 63 -10.72 -25.44 2.22
CA CYS A 63 -10.01 -26.13 3.30
C CYS A 63 -9.83 -25.22 4.50
N SER A 64 -9.70 -25.77 5.71
CA SER A 64 -9.35 -24.96 6.88
C SER A 64 -7.92 -24.42 6.74
N ASP A 65 -6.97 -25.32 6.53
CA ASP A 65 -5.55 -24.99 6.43
C ASP A 65 -5.00 -25.47 5.08
N MET A 66 -4.24 -24.61 4.40
CA MET A 66 -3.58 -24.98 3.16
C MET A 66 -2.12 -24.51 3.09
N ILE A 67 -1.25 -25.44 2.72
CA ILE A 67 0.10 -25.14 2.24
C ILE A 67 0.19 -25.54 0.77
N GLY A 68 0.23 -24.58 -0.15
CA GLY A 68 0.15 -24.97 -1.55
C GLY A 68 -0.11 -23.91 -2.60
N THR A 69 -0.58 -24.37 -3.75
CA THR A 69 -0.90 -23.52 -4.88
C THR A 69 -2.33 -23.74 -5.36
N VAL A 70 -3.09 -22.68 -5.56
CA VAL A 70 -4.45 -22.74 -6.13
C VAL A 70 -4.52 -21.90 -7.40
N SER A 71 -4.93 -22.48 -8.53
CA SER A 71 -4.98 -21.78 -9.81
C SER A 71 -6.40 -21.38 -10.25
N SER A 72 -7.36 -21.26 -9.33
CA SER A 72 -8.69 -20.68 -9.62
C SER A 72 -9.38 -20.03 -8.42
N GLN A 73 -9.96 -20.79 -7.48
CA GLN A 73 -10.66 -20.21 -6.33
C GLN A 73 -10.26 -20.89 -5.04
N ALA A 74 -9.95 -20.07 -4.03
CA ALA A 74 -9.61 -20.53 -2.69
C ALA A 74 -10.51 -19.88 -1.64
N PHE A 75 -11.12 -20.72 -0.81
CA PHE A 75 -11.69 -20.35 0.48
C PHE A 75 -10.92 -21.12 1.55
N CYS A 76 -10.00 -20.45 2.23
CA CYS A 76 -9.20 -21.06 3.29
C CYS A 76 -9.00 -20.07 4.43
N PRO A 77 -9.49 -20.33 5.66
CA PRO A 77 -9.12 -19.58 6.85
C PRO A 77 -7.63 -19.25 6.90
N ASP A 78 -6.78 -20.27 6.82
CA ASP A 78 -5.33 -20.15 6.92
C ASP A 78 -4.65 -20.68 5.64
N MET A 79 -3.83 -19.85 5.00
CA MET A 79 -3.10 -20.28 3.80
C MET A 79 -1.65 -19.79 3.77
N ILE A 80 -0.73 -20.72 3.50
CA ILE A 80 0.64 -20.44 3.10
C ILE A 80 0.82 -20.87 1.64
N GLY A 81 0.99 -19.94 0.71
CA GLY A 81 1.02 -20.37 -0.69
C GLY A 81 0.92 -19.33 -1.78
N THR A 82 0.44 -19.79 -2.93
CA THR A 82 0.20 -18.95 -4.11
C THR A 82 -1.21 -19.18 -4.64
N VAL A 83 -1.97 -18.10 -4.85
CA VAL A 83 -3.28 -18.17 -5.47
C VAL A 83 -3.30 -17.35 -6.75
N SER A 84 -3.60 -18.01 -7.86
CA SER A 84 -3.83 -17.38 -9.16
C SER A 84 -5.32 -17.34 -9.49
N GLY A 85 -6.06 -16.56 -8.70
CA GLY A 85 -7.49 -16.35 -8.89
C GLY A 85 -8.17 -15.76 -7.65
N TYR A 86 -9.48 -15.95 -7.51
CA TYR A 86 -10.25 -15.36 -6.41
C TYR A 86 -9.91 -16.02 -5.07
N THR A 87 -9.60 -15.19 -4.08
CA THR A 87 -9.18 -15.65 -2.76
C THR A 87 -10.05 -15.01 -1.68
N PHE A 88 -10.60 -15.85 -0.80
CA PHE A 88 -11.09 -15.46 0.51
C PHE A 88 -10.26 -16.20 1.55
N CYS A 89 -9.42 -15.47 2.29
CA CYS A 89 -8.52 -16.07 3.26
C CYS A 89 -8.24 -15.08 4.41
N PRO A 90 -8.89 -15.25 5.57
CA PRO A 90 -8.59 -14.54 6.81
C PRO A 90 -7.09 -14.28 7.03
N ASP A 91 -6.28 -15.33 7.03
CA ASP A 91 -4.86 -15.28 7.35
C ASP A 91 -4.02 -15.86 6.20
N MET A 92 -3.42 -14.97 5.40
CA MET A 92 -2.57 -15.38 4.27
C MET A 92 -1.11 -15.00 4.43
N ILE A 93 -0.23 -15.99 4.21
CA ILE A 93 1.19 -15.77 3.93
C ILE A 93 1.49 -16.22 2.49
N GLY A 94 1.74 -15.30 1.56
CA GLY A 94 1.98 -15.75 0.19
C GLY A 94 1.82 -14.73 -0.92
N THR A 95 1.44 -15.24 -2.09
CA THR A 95 1.25 -14.43 -3.29
C THR A 95 -0.15 -14.63 -3.86
N ILE A 96 -0.84 -13.53 -4.17
CA ILE A 96 -2.10 -13.54 -4.91
C ILE A 96 -1.92 -12.78 -6.23
N SER A 97 -2.35 -13.37 -7.35
CA SER A 97 -2.28 -12.75 -8.68
C SER A 97 -3.67 -12.46 -9.29
N SER A 98 -4.63 -12.05 -8.46
CA SER A 98 -5.96 -11.61 -8.89
C SER A 98 -6.71 -10.89 -7.75
N GLN A 99 -7.97 -11.23 -7.48
CA GLN A 99 -8.79 -10.63 -6.44
C GLN A 99 -8.58 -11.31 -5.08
N ALA A 100 -8.41 -10.50 -4.05
CA ALA A 100 -8.18 -10.95 -2.68
C ALA A 100 -9.12 -10.25 -1.68
N PHE A 101 -9.75 -11.05 -0.82
CA PHE A 101 -10.29 -10.61 0.46
C PHE A 101 -9.53 -11.33 1.56
N CYS A 102 -8.62 -10.62 2.23
CA CYS A 102 -7.76 -11.18 3.27
C CYS A 102 -7.61 -10.18 4.42
N PRO A 103 -8.39 -10.33 5.51
CA PRO A 103 -8.19 -9.60 6.77
C PRO A 103 -6.73 -9.31 7.10
N ASP A 104 -5.92 -10.36 7.19
CA ASP A 104 -4.51 -10.33 7.54
C ASP A 104 -3.67 -10.93 6.43
N MET A 105 -2.70 -10.16 5.91
CA MET A 105 -1.83 -10.64 4.84
C MET A 105 -0.37 -10.27 5.03
N ILE A 106 0.50 -11.27 4.86
CA ILE A 106 1.93 -11.10 4.65
C ILE A 106 2.31 -11.59 3.26
N GLY A 107 2.72 -10.69 2.36
CA GLY A 107 3.28 -11.11 1.07
C GLY A 107 3.01 -10.16 -0.09
N THR A 108 2.59 -10.70 -1.23
CA THR A 108 2.47 -9.92 -2.48
C THR A 108 1.11 -10.09 -3.12
N VAL A 109 0.47 -8.98 -3.49
CA VAL A 109 -0.77 -8.99 -4.29
C VAL A 109 -0.62 -8.23 -5.58
N SER A 110 -0.90 -8.93 -6.68
CA SER A 110 -1.00 -8.37 -8.02
C SER A 110 -2.46 -8.44 -8.49
N GLY A 111 -3.29 -7.56 -7.93
CA GLY A 111 -4.69 -7.41 -8.29
C GLY A 111 -5.51 -6.68 -7.23
N TYR A 112 -6.83 -6.65 -7.41
CA TYR A 112 -7.73 -5.91 -6.52
C TYR A 112 -7.73 -6.54 -5.12
N THR A 113 -7.42 -5.73 -4.11
CA THR A 113 -7.26 -6.22 -2.74
C THR A 113 -8.14 -5.47 -1.76
N PHE A 114 -8.84 -6.22 -0.93
CA PHE A 114 -9.38 -5.75 0.34
C PHE A 114 -8.66 -6.48 1.47
N CYS A 115 -7.85 -5.76 2.22
CA CYS A 115 -7.01 -6.33 3.27
C CYS A 115 -6.81 -5.29 4.38
N PRO A 116 -7.63 -5.32 5.45
CA PRO A 116 -7.47 -4.49 6.63
C PRO A 116 -6.00 -4.33 7.06
N ASP A 117 -5.27 -5.43 7.24
CA ASP A 117 -3.90 -5.42 7.76
C ASP A 117 -2.92 -6.08 6.79
N MET A 118 -2.11 -5.26 6.10
CA MET A 118 -1.15 -5.76 5.13
C MET A 118 0.31 -5.46 5.50
N ILE A 119 1.15 -6.50 5.42
CA ILE A 119 2.60 -6.40 5.34
C ILE A 119 3.09 -6.93 3.99
N GLY A 120 3.64 -6.06 3.14
CA GLY A 120 4.30 -6.51 1.91
C GLY A 120 4.09 -5.61 0.70
N THR A 121 3.76 -6.19 -0.46
CA THR A 121 3.73 -5.49 -1.74
C THR A 121 2.38 -5.58 -2.43
N ILE A 122 1.84 -4.43 -2.83
CA ILE A 122 0.66 -4.35 -3.69
C ILE A 122 1.01 -3.76 -5.04
N SER A 123 0.55 -4.40 -6.10
CA SER A 123 0.70 -3.93 -7.48
C SER A 123 -0.66 -3.81 -8.18
N SER A 124 -1.60 -3.00 -7.65
CA SER A 124 -2.75 -2.41 -8.37
C SER A 124 -3.65 -1.56 -7.45
N GLN A 125 -4.90 -1.95 -7.22
CA GLN A 125 -5.88 -1.29 -6.37
C GLN A 125 -5.96 -1.97 -5.01
N ALA A 126 -5.90 -1.18 -3.94
CA ALA A 126 -6.02 -1.70 -2.58
C ALA A 126 -6.82 -0.82 -1.64
N PHE A 127 -7.54 -1.49 -0.76
CA PHE A 127 -8.24 -0.95 0.39
C PHE A 127 -7.72 -1.66 1.63
N CYS A 128 -7.01 -0.92 2.46
CA CYS A 128 -6.45 -1.38 3.72
C CYS A 128 -6.82 -0.41 4.84
N SER A 129 -6.76 -0.86 6.09
CA SER A 129 -6.74 0.01 7.26
C SER A 129 -5.29 0.41 7.53
N ASP A 130 -4.44 -0.61 7.66
CA ASP A 130 -3.03 -0.48 8.01
C ASP A 130 -2.17 -1.15 6.95
N MET A 131 -1.08 -0.48 6.57
CA MET A 131 -0.14 -1.01 5.59
C MET A 131 1.30 -0.74 5.94
N ILE A 132 2.12 -1.80 5.91
CA ILE A 132 3.57 -1.73 5.96
C ILE A 132 4.15 -2.34 4.68
N GLY A 133 4.77 -1.52 3.84
CA GLY A 133 5.53 -2.02 2.71
C GLY A 133 5.46 -1.15 1.46
N THR A 134 5.26 -1.76 0.30
CA THR A 134 5.33 -1.08 -1.00
C THR A 134 4.03 -1.15 -1.77
N VAL A 135 3.61 -0.03 -2.33
CA VAL A 135 2.44 0.01 -3.21
C VAL A 135 2.77 0.64 -4.54
N SER A 136 2.32 -0.02 -5.60
CA SER A 136 2.26 0.53 -6.94
C SER A 136 0.82 0.51 -7.46
N GLY A 137 0.15 1.67 -7.46
CA GLY A 137 -1.19 1.83 -8.01
C GLY A 137 -2.09 2.78 -7.22
N TYR A 138 -3.35 2.39 -7.03
CA TYR A 138 -4.35 3.20 -6.31
C TYR A 138 -4.59 2.63 -4.92
N THR A 139 -4.44 3.45 -3.89
CA THR A 139 -4.54 2.97 -2.51
C THR A 139 -5.39 3.89 -1.66
N PHE A 140 -6.28 3.29 -0.89
CA PHE A 140 -6.92 3.89 0.26
C PHE A 140 -6.45 3.14 1.51
N CYS A 141 -5.77 3.84 2.41
CA CYS A 141 -5.22 3.25 3.63
C CYS A 141 -5.10 4.34 4.71
N PRO A 142 -5.95 4.37 5.75
CA PRO A 142 -5.81 5.29 6.87
C PRO A 142 -4.35 5.44 7.36
N ASP A 143 -3.67 4.33 7.65
CA ASP A 143 -2.32 4.34 8.21
C ASP A 143 -1.34 3.61 7.29
N MET A 144 -0.29 4.31 6.84
CA MET A 144 0.67 3.73 5.89
C MET A 144 2.12 4.01 6.27
N ILE A 145 2.94 2.96 6.22
CA ILE A 145 4.40 3.02 6.37
C ILE A 145 5.07 2.36 5.16
N GLY A 146 5.90 3.10 4.43
CA GLY A 146 6.82 2.52 3.44
C GLY A 146 6.98 3.34 2.16
N ALA A 147 6.68 2.73 1.01
CA ALA A 147 6.89 3.37 -0.28
C ALA A 147 5.68 3.26 -1.20
N VAL A 148 5.37 4.35 -1.88
CA VAL A 148 4.21 4.47 -2.75
C VAL A 148 4.63 4.96 -4.12
N SER A 149 4.12 4.30 -5.16
CA SER A 149 4.17 4.76 -6.54
C SER A 149 2.75 4.78 -7.11
N GLY A 150 2.14 5.96 -7.23
CA GLY A 150 0.78 6.09 -7.78
C GLY A 150 -0.08 7.11 -7.03
N TYR A 151 -1.34 6.76 -6.80
CA TYR A 151 -2.34 7.63 -6.18
C TYR A 151 -2.71 7.07 -4.82
N THR A 152 -2.61 7.90 -3.79
CA THR A 152 -2.82 7.44 -2.42
C THR A 152 -3.64 8.43 -1.60
N PHE A 153 -4.59 7.88 -0.86
CA PHE A 153 -5.38 8.56 0.15
C PHE A 153 -5.13 7.89 1.51
N CYS A 154 -4.62 8.66 2.46
CA CYS A 154 -4.34 8.23 3.82
C CYS A 154 -4.83 9.25 4.83
N SER A 155 -4.89 8.88 6.10
CA SER A 155 -4.92 9.83 7.21
C SER A 155 -3.48 10.16 7.60
N ASP A 156 -2.72 9.13 7.98
CA ASP A 156 -1.36 9.27 8.50
C ASP A 156 -0.39 8.47 7.64
N MET A 157 0.76 9.08 7.33
CA MET A 157 1.74 8.45 6.44
C MET A 157 3.18 8.67 6.88
N ILE A 158 3.96 7.57 6.93
CA ILE A 158 5.42 7.58 7.04
C ILE A 158 6.01 6.94 5.78
N SER A 159 6.18 7.72 4.70
CA SER A 159 6.48 7.13 3.39
C SER A 159 7.33 7.98 2.46
N THR A 160 7.93 7.30 1.48
CA THR A 160 8.41 7.92 0.24
C THR A 160 7.39 7.71 -0.87
N ILE A 161 6.98 8.79 -1.53
CA ILE A 161 5.93 8.78 -2.55
C ILE A 161 6.46 9.28 -3.88
N SER A 162 6.14 8.55 -4.94
CA SER A 162 6.23 9.01 -6.32
C SER A 162 4.82 9.03 -6.91
N GLY A 163 4.23 10.21 -7.09
CA GLY A 163 2.86 10.33 -7.61
C GLY A 163 2.00 11.36 -6.90
N GLN A 164 0.77 10.99 -6.56
CA GLN A 164 -0.20 11.87 -5.91
C GLN A 164 -0.54 11.37 -4.51
N ALA A 165 -0.43 12.26 -3.52
CA ALA A 165 -0.73 11.97 -2.13
C ALA A 165 -1.75 12.95 -1.56
N PHE A 166 -2.76 12.40 -0.90
CA PHE A 166 -3.72 13.11 -0.07
C PHE A 166 -3.68 12.49 1.32
N CYS A 167 -3.24 13.25 2.31
CA CYS A 167 -3.23 12.82 3.71
C CYS A 167 -3.54 13.97 4.65
N SER A 168 -3.81 13.67 5.92
CA SER A 168 -3.85 14.66 6.98
C SER A 168 -2.41 14.96 7.41
N ASP A 169 -1.69 13.91 7.81
CA ASP A 169 -0.37 14.00 8.40
C ASP A 169 0.64 13.18 7.58
N MET A 170 1.83 13.75 7.33
CA MET A 170 2.90 13.04 6.64
C MET A 170 4.27 13.30 7.25
N ILE A 171 5.03 12.21 7.41
CA ILE A 171 6.48 12.24 7.61
C ILE A 171 7.15 11.53 6.43
N GLY A 172 7.90 12.25 5.60
CA GLY A 172 8.65 11.58 4.52
C GLY A 172 9.02 12.43 3.33
N ALA A 173 8.96 11.83 2.14
CA ALA A 173 9.38 12.50 0.91
C ALA A 173 8.37 12.28 -0.20
N VAL A 174 8.03 13.34 -0.93
CA VAL A 174 7.10 13.27 -2.06
C VAL A 174 7.72 13.85 -3.31
N SER A 175 7.84 13.00 -4.33
CA SER A 175 8.09 13.39 -5.70
C SER A 175 6.79 13.36 -6.50
N GLY A 176 6.01 14.44 -6.37
CA GLY A 176 4.77 14.62 -7.11
C GLY A 176 3.82 15.59 -6.42
N TYR A 177 2.52 15.46 -6.71
CA TYR A 177 1.52 16.34 -6.13
C TYR A 177 1.17 15.89 -4.72
N THR A 178 1.19 16.82 -3.76
CA THR A 178 0.77 16.56 -2.38
C THR A 178 -0.25 17.57 -1.88
N PHE A 179 -1.27 17.05 -1.22
CA PHE A 179 -2.14 17.79 -0.33
C PHE A 179 -2.04 17.17 1.06
N CYS A 180 -1.49 17.90 2.03
CA CYS A 180 -1.27 17.42 3.39
C CYS A 180 -1.27 18.60 4.36
N PRO A 181 -2.32 18.79 5.19
CA PRO A 181 -2.36 19.75 6.27
C PRO A 181 -1.03 19.89 7.03
N ASP A 182 -0.53 18.78 7.56
CA ASP A 182 0.64 18.75 8.43
C ASP A 182 1.76 17.87 7.84
N MET A 183 2.84 18.48 7.34
CA MET A 183 3.95 17.72 6.74
C MET A 183 5.29 17.98 7.41
N ILE A 184 6.02 16.89 7.70
CA ILE A 184 7.45 16.90 8.01
C ILE A 184 8.21 16.17 6.90
N GLY A 185 9.05 16.87 6.15
CA GLY A 185 9.97 16.22 5.22
C GLY A 185 10.23 16.97 3.92
N THR A 186 10.27 16.25 2.80
CA THR A 186 10.74 16.82 1.52
C THR A 186 9.68 16.72 0.44
N VAL A 187 9.41 17.83 -0.26
CA VAL A 187 8.56 17.82 -1.46
C VAL A 187 9.34 18.28 -2.67
N SER A 188 9.29 17.48 -3.74
CA SER A 188 9.84 17.81 -5.06
C SER A 188 8.73 17.82 -6.11
N SER A 189 7.90 18.87 -6.12
CA SER A 189 7.17 19.40 -7.29
C SER A 189 6.00 20.32 -6.93
N LYS A 190 4.86 19.80 -6.44
CA LYS A 190 3.69 20.64 -6.09
C LYS A 190 3.16 20.26 -4.71
N ALA A 191 3.11 21.22 -3.80
CA ALA A 191 2.61 21.01 -2.45
C ALA A 191 1.52 22.04 -2.08
N PHE A 192 0.45 21.55 -1.48
CA PHE A 192 -0.46 22.35 -0.66
C PHE A 192 -0.40 21.79 0.76
N CYS A 193 0.27 22.52 1.65
CA CYS A 193 0.50 22.11 3.02
C CYS A 193 0.38 23.31 3.95
N PRO A 194 -0.78 23.55 4.60
CA PRO A 194 -0.96 24.51 5.68
C PRO A 194 0.27 24.69 6.57
N ASP A 195 0.76 23.60 7.14
CA ASP A 195 1.88 23.54 8.07
C ASP A 195 2.96 22.61 7.53
N MET A 196 4.18 23.13 7.36
CA MET A 196 5.30 22.34 6.84
C MET A 196 6.62 22.59 7.58
N ILE A 197 7.27 21.49 7.96
CA ILE A 197 8.67 21.49 8.40
C ILE A 197 9.51 20.68 7.42
N GLY A 198 10.42 21.34 6.69
CA GLY A 198 11.42 20.64 5.90
C GLY A 198 11.85 21.33 4.61
N THR A 199 11.89 20.60 3.50
CA THR A 199 12.50 21.07 2.24
C THR A 199 11.52 21.02 1.09
N VAL A 200 11.45 22.10 0.33
CA VAL A 200 10.62 22.22 -0.86
C VAL A 200 11.48 22.54 -2.07
N SER A 201 11.28 21.77 -3.13
CA SER A 201 11.80 22.00 -4.48
C SER A 201 10.64 21.92 -5.49
N GLY A 202 9.90 23.02 -5.63
CA GLY A 202 8.70 23.07 -6.45
C GLY A 202 7.78 24.27 -6.21
N TYR A 203 6.54 24.18 -6.68
CA TYR A 203 5.51 25.15 -6.37
C TYR A 203 4.84 24.76 -5.05
N THR A 204 4.90 25.65 -4.06
CA THR A 204 4.27 25.39 -2.75
C THR A 204 3.34 26.52 -2.33
N PHE A 205 2.18 26.11 -1.82
CA PHE A 205 1.33 26.95 -1.00
C PHE A 205 1.36 26.39 0.42
N CYS A 206 1.92 27.16 1.34
CA CYS A 206 2.13 26.75 2.72
C CYS A 206 2.10 27.99 3.62
N PRO A 207 0.93 28.33 4.20
CA PRO A 207 0.79 29.38 5.20
C PRO A 207 1.93 29.43 6.20
N ASP A 208 2.27 28.32 6.85
CA ASP A 208 3.25 28.29 7.93
C ASP A 208 4.39 27.31 7.59
N MET A 209 5.54 27.86 7.20
CA MET A 209 6.70 27.06 6.79
C MET A 209 7.92 27.27 7.69
N ILE A 210 8.53 26.16 8.10
CA ILE A 210 9.86 26.11 8.70
C ILE A 210 10.78 25.24 7.84
N GLY A 211 11.83 25.83 7.27
CA GLY A 211 12.87 25.06 6.56
C GLY A 211 13.37 25.73 5.30
N THR A 212 13.53 24.96 4.22
CA THR A 212 14.17 25.42 2.99
C THR A 212 13.24 25.39 1.79
N ILE A 213 13.24 26.48 1.02
CA ILE A 213 12.52 26.60 -0.26
C ILE A 213 13.53 26.83 -1.36
N SER A 214 13.40 26.10 -2.47
CA SER A 214 14.33 26.15 -3.61
C SER A 214 13.62 26.41 -4.95
N SER A 215 12.64 27.32 -4.98
CA SER A 215 11.69 27.47 -6.11
C SER A 215 10.64 28.56 -5.83
N GLN A 216 9.36 28.34 -6.14
CA GLN A 216 8.27 29.30 -5.91
C GLN A 216 7.43 28.91 -4.69
N ALA A 217 7.21 29.85 -3.79
CA ALA A 217 6.36 29.64 -2.61
C ALA A 217 5.47 30.83 -2.25
N PHE A 218 4.30 30.49 -1.71
CA PHE A 218 3.37 31.40 -1.08
C PHE A 218 3.17 30.96 0.36
N CYS A 219 3.58 31.82 1.29
CA CYS A 219 3.46 31.60 2.73
C CYS A 219 2.81 32.82 3.39
N SER A 220 2.26 32.65 4.57
CA SER A 220 2.01 33.75 5.50
C SER A 220 3.30 33.99 6.29
N ASP A 221 3.79 32.94 6.94
CA ASP A 221 4.93 32.95 7.83
C ASP A 221 6.01 31.99 7.33
N MET A 222 7.26 32.47 7.25
CA MET A 222 8.40 31.68 6.81
C MET A 222 9.60 31.81 7.73
N ILE A 223 10.12 30.69 8.26
CA ILE A 223 11.38 30.61 9.00
C ILE A 223 12.37 29.68 8.32
N GLY A 224 13.54 30.18 7.89
CA GLY A 224 14.63 29.32 7.40
C GLY A 224 15.40 29.88 6.21
N ALA A 225 15.46 29.17 5.09
CA ALA A 225 16.24 29.57 3.92
C ALA A 225 15.39 29.56 2.65
N VAL A 226 15.56 30.59 1.82
CA VAL A 226 14.81 30.74 0.57
C VAL A 226 15.79 30.95 -0.57
N SER A 227 15.69 30.12 -1.59
CA SER A 227 16.41 30.23 -2.86
C SER A 227 15.41 30.16 -4.01
N GLY A 228 14.81 31.29 -4.37
CA GLY A 228 13.81 31.35 -5.44
C GLY A 228 12.89 32.55 -5.34
N TYR A 229 11.61 32.36 -5.66
CA TYR A 229 10.56 33.38 -5.62
C TYR A 229 9.61 33.10 -4.45
N THR A 230 9.58 33.99 -3.46
CA THR A 230 8.68 33.82 -2.31
C THR A 230 7.83 35.06 -2.07
N PHE A 231 6.54 34.81 -1.86
CA PHE A 231 5.60 35.79 -1.33
C PHE A 231 5.27 35.41 0.12
N CYS A 232 5.44 36.36 1.04
CA CYS A 232 5.12 36.16 2.44
C CYS A 232 4.50 37.40 3.10
N SER A 233 3.85 37.23 4.25
CA SER A 233 3.57 38.35 5.15
C SER A 233 4.80 38.61 6.01
N ASP A 234 5.23 37.58 6.75
CA ASP A 234 6.29 37.66 7.74
C ASP A 234 7.39 36.63 7.44
N MET A 235 8.65 37.03 7.53
CA MET A 235 9.77 36.13 7.24
C MET A 235 11.00 36.36 8.12
N ILE A 236 11.51 35.26 8.66
CA ILE A 236 12.81 35.18 9.34
C ILE A 236 13.71 34.24 8.52
N SER A 237 14.53 34.76 7.61
CA SER A 237 15.25 33.88 6.68
C SER A 237 16.57 34.40 6.10
N THR A 238 17.36 33.47 5.57
CA THR A 238 18.43 33.78 4.62
C THR A 238 17.91 33.65 3.19
N ILE A 239 18.02 34.71 2.39
CA ILE A 239 17.41 34.76 1.05
C ILE A 239 18.49 34.85 -0.02
N SER A 240 18.41 33.96 -1.00
CA SER A 240 19.17 33.96 -2.25
C SER A 240 18.19 33.93 -3.43
N GLY A 241 17.51 35.05 -3.69
CA GLY A 241 16.44 35.09 -4.70
C GLY A 241 15.62 36.37 -4.69
N GLN A 242 14.35 36.26 -5.11
CA GLN A 242 13.36 37.33 -5.03
C GLN A 242 12.36 37.04 -3.90
N ALA A 243 12.22 37.99 -2.99
CA ALA A 243 11.23 37.91 -1.91
C ALA A 243 10.36 39.17 -1.87
N PHE A 244 9.05 38.96 -1.75
CA PHE A 244 8.06 39.99 -1.48
C PHE A 244 7.44 39.71 -0.13
N CYS A 245 7.78 40.53 0.86
CA CYS A 245 7.30 40.40 2.23
C CYS A 245 6.95 41.75 2.83
N SER A 246 5.96 41.76 3.74
CA SER A 246 5.60 42.94 4.51
C SER A 246 6.65 43.17 5.59
N ASP A 247 6.90 42.14 6.42
CA ASP A 247 7.88 42.16 7.49
C ASP A 247 8.96 41.10 7.28
N MET A 248 10.21 41.50 7.46
CA MET A 248 11.37 40.63 7.20
C MET A 248 12.51 40.91 8.17
N ILE A 249 13.07 39.83 8.73
CA ILE A 249 14.30 39.81 9.52
C ILE A 249 15.24 38.77 8.90
N GLY A 250 16.40 39.17 8.40
CA GLY A 250 17.27 38.21 7.72
C GLY A 250 18.38 38.82 6.90
N THR A 251 19.17 37.94 6.27
CA THR A 251 20.22 38.33 5.33
C THR A 251 19.73 38.11 3.90
N VAL A 252 19.89 39.10 3.04
CA VAL A 252 19.46 39.03 1.64
C VAL A 252 20.65 39.12 0.70
N SER A 253 20.84 38.09 -0.12
CA SER A 253 21.73 38.05 -1.27
C SER A 253 20.88 37.93 -2.54
N GLY A 254 20.19 39.01 -2.91
CA GLY A 254 19.17 38.98 -3.96
C GLY A 254 18.39 40.28 -4.08
N HIS A 255 17.27 40.27 -4.81
CA HIS A 255 16.41 41.44 -4.98
C HIS A 255 15.25 41.39 -3.97
N LEU A 256 15.17 42.39 -3.09
CA LEU A 256 14.12 42.51 -2.08
C LEU A 256 13.13 43.60 -2.49
N THR A 257 11.84 43.24 -2.57
CA THR A 257 10.76 44.22 -2.75
C THR A 257 9.92 44.25 -1.47
N ARG A 258 10.10 45.29 -0.65
CA ARG A 258 9.30 45.52 0.58
C ARG A 258 7.94 46.12 0.22
N ALA A 259 6.84 45.53 0.72
CA ALA A 259 5.52 46.15 0.64
C ALA A 259 5.45 47.31 1.65
N MET A 260 5.59 48.56 1.18
CA MET A 260 5.35 49.73 2.05
C MET A 260 3.85 49.90 2.33
N LEU A 261 3.35 49.30 3.41
CA LEU A 261 2.13 49.79 4.07
C LEU A 261 2.54 50.73 5.20
N SER A 262 2.61 52.01 4.84
CA SER A 262 2.75 53.15 5.74
C SER A 262 1.61 53.15 6.76
N THR A 263 1.90 52.77 8.00
CA THR A 263 1.22 53.31 9.18
C THR A 263 2.20 54.17 9.96
N ALA A 264 2.52 55.35 9.42
CA ALA A 264 2.98 56.44 10.26
C ALA A 264 1.79 56.95 11.09
N SER A 265 1.82 56.65 12.39
CA SER A 265 1.10 57.34 13.46
C SER A 265 1.26 58.88 13.37
N ARG A 266 0.33 59.60 14.01
CA ARG A 266 0.48 61.01 14.44
C ARG A 266 1.90 61.36 14.84
#